data_AF-A0A183PLN3-F1
#
_entry.id   AF-A0A183PLN3-F1
#
_cell.length_a   1.000
_cell.length_b   1.000
_cell.length_c   1.000
_cell.angle_alpha   90.00
_cell.angle_beta   90.00
_cell.angle_gamma   90.00
#
_symmetry.space_group_name_H-M   'P 1'
#
loop_
_entity.id
_entity.type
_entity.pdbx_description
1 polymer ?
#
loop_
_entity_poly.entity_id
_entity_poly.type
_entity_poly.pdbx_seq_one_letter_code
_entity_poly.pdbx_strand_id
1 'polypeptide(L)' 'MRRYNLEVLGISETHWTQVGQQRLASGELQLYYGHDLKNATHTQGVALMLPKQAQNALVG' A
#
# COMPACT_ATOMS: atom_id res chain seq x y z
N MET A 1 -5.84 10.86 -2.03
CA MET A 1 -6.77 10.23 -2.98
C MET A 1 -7.85 11.20 -3.43
N ARG A 2 -8.81 11.58 -2.56
CA ARG A 2 -9.97 12.42 -2.91
C ARG A 2 -9.64 13.79 -3.50
N ARG A 3 -8.61 14.48 -2.99
CA ARG A 3 -8.21 15.82 -3.50
C ARG A 3 -7.78 15.82 -4.97
N TYR A 4 -7.21 14.70 -5.43
CA TYR A 4 -6.69 14.55 -6.79
C TYR A 4 -7.50 13.54 -7.62
N ASN A 5 -8.64 13.09 -7.09
CA ASN A 5 -9.47 12.04 -7.68
C ASN A 5 -8.68 10.80 -8.14
N LEU A 6 -7.70 10.37 -7.34
CA LEU A 6 -6.83 9.23 -7.67
C LEU A 6 -7.54 7.90 -7.35
N GLU A 7 -7.51 6.97 -8.30
CA GLU A 7 -8.05 5.62 -8.17
C GLU A 7 -7.06 4.63 -7.56
N VAL A 8 -5.77 4.81 -7.77
CA VAL A 8 -4.68 4.03 -7.18
C VAL A 8 -3.50 4.97 -6.93
N LEU A 9 -2.79 4.77 -5.82
CA LEU A 9 -1.55 5.49 -5.53
C LEU A 9 -0.45 4.50 -5.15
N GLY A 10 0.65 4.49 -5.92
CA GLY A 10 1.87 3.76 -5.58
C GLY A 10 2.85 4.66 -4.84
N ILE A 11 3.40 4.16 -3.74
CA ILE A 11 4.41 4.83 -2.92
C ILE A 11 5.61 3.87 -2.83
N SER A 12 6.75 4.28 -3.38
CA SER A 12 7.99 3.51 -3.30
C SER A 12 8.83 3.98 -2.11
N GLU A 13 9.71 3.12 -1.60
CA GLU A 13 10.71 3.44 -0.57
C GLU A 13 10.13 3.88 0.78
N THR A 14 8.98 3.32 1.16
CA THR A 14 8.50 3.52 2.53
C THR A 14 9.24 2.58 3.47
N HIS A 15 9.93 3.13 4.48
CA HIS A 15 10.66 2.43 5.54
C HIS A 15 9.74 1.62 6.48
N TRP A 16 8.92 0.74 5.93
CA TRP A 16 8.15 -0.21 6.72
C TRP A 16 9.05 -1.36 7.18
N THR A 17 8.61 -2.08 8.20
CA THR A 17 9.32 -3.23 8.76
C THR A 17 8.65 -4.57 8.43
N GLN A 18 7.45 -4.57 7.85
CA GLN A 18 6.68 -5.78 7.55
C GLN A 18 5.90 -5.68 6.23
N VAL A 19 5.74 -6.84 5.59
CA VAL A 19 4.79 -7.08 4.49
C VAL A 19 3.40 -7.26 5.10
N GLY A 20 2.37 -6.65 4.53
CA GLY A 20 1.03 -6.75 5.10
C GLY A 20 -0.02 -5.86 4.45
N GLN A 21 -1.19 -5.83 5.08
CA GLN A 21 -2.33 -5.03 4.64
C GLN A 21 -2.88 -4.24 5.84
N GLN A 22 -3.10 -2.94 5.65
CA GLN A 22 -3.68 -2.06 6.67
C GLN A 22 -4.83 -1.23 6.10
N ARG A 23 -5.87 -1.01 6.89
CA ARG A 23 -6.95 -0.06 6.55
C ARG A 23 -6.67 1.28 7.20
N LEU A 24 -6.69 2.34 6.41
CA LEU A 24 -6.54 3.71 6.90
C LEU A 24 -7.86 4.24 7.46
N ALA A 25 -7.78 5.24 8.34
CA ALA A 25 -8.96 5.92 8.89
C ALA A 25 -9.82 6.58 7.80
N SER A 26 -9.22 6.93 6.66
CA SER A 26 -9.90 7.46 5.48
C SER A 26 -10.64 6.42 4.63
N GLY A 27 -10.47 5.13 4.95
CA GLY A 27 -11.19 3.99 4.36
C GLY A 27 -10.46 3.28 3.24
N GLU A 28 -9.33 3.83 2.77
CA GLU A 28 -8.43 3.19 1.83
C GLU A 28 -7.69 2.00 2.46
N LEU A 29 -7.39 1.02 1.61
CA LEU A 29 -6.57 -0.14 1.93
C LEU A 29 -5.16 0.15 1.47
N GLN A 30 -4.20 -0.04 2.36
CA GLN A 30 -2.79 0.02 2.06
C GLN A 30 -2.24 -1.41 2.01
N LEU A 31 -1.67 -1.77 0.87
CA LEU A 31 -0.97 -3.04 0.67
C LEU A 31 0.52 -2.75 0.63
N TYR A 32 1.30 -3.52 1.38
CA TYR A 32 2.75 -3.42 1.40
C TYR A 32 3.32 -4.64 0.70
N TYR A 33 4.11 -4.42 -0.34
CA TYR A 33 4.86 -5.45 -1.05
C TYR A 33 6.36 -5.15 -0.90
N GLY A 34 7.11 -6.09 -0.35
CA GLY A 34 8.54 -5.93 -0.11
C GLY A 34 9.24 -7.29 -0.03
N HIS A 35 10.52 -7.33 -0.36
CA HIS A 35 11.34 -8.54 -0.24
C HIS A 35 11.66 -8.77 1.24
N ASP A 36 11.39 -9.98 1.72
CA ASP A 36 11.51 -10.38 3.13
C ASP A 36 12.97 -10.64 3.52
N LEU A 37 13.80 -9.59 3.52
CA LEU A 37 15.10 -9.64 4.18
C LEU A 37 14.87 -9.44 5.68
N LYS A 38 14.60 -10.56 6.37
CA LYS A 38 14.64 -10.69 7.83
C LYS A 38 15.76 -9.79 8.40
N ASN A 39 15.39 -8.67 9.03
CA ASN A 39 16.25 -7.74 9.80
C ASN A 39 16.83 -6.49 9.10
N ALA A 40 16.33 -6.03 7.96
CA ALA A 40 16.69 -4.70 7.42
C ALA A 40 15.46 -3.80 7.25
N THR A 41 15.60 -2.51 7.57
CA THR A 41 14.59 -1.47 7.26
C THR A 41 14.31 -1.51 5.75
N HIS A 42 13.05 -1.74 5.34
CA HIS A 42 12.72 -1.92 3.92
C HIS A 42 13.02 -0.62 3.16
N THR A 43 14.11 -0.61 2.40
CA THR A 43 14.46 0.48 1.47
C THR A 43 13.85 0.27 0.09
N GLN A 44 13.29 -0.91 -0.18
CA GLN A 44 12.75 -1.29 -1.51
C GLN A 44 11.29 -1.76 -1.46
N GLY A 45 10.55 -1.37 -0.41
CA GLY A 45 9.12 -1.66 -0.31
C GLY A 45 8.29 -0.78 -1.24
N VAL A 46 7.34 -1.38 -1.96
CA VAL A 46 6.28 -0.67 -2.67
C VAL A 46 4.99 -0.80 -1.86
N ALA A 47 4.40 0.34 -1.51
CA ALA A 47 3.08 0.40 -0.91
C ALA A 47 2.07 0.85 -1.96
N LEU A 48 0.95 0.15 -2.07
CA LEU A 48 -0.20 0.55 -2.88
C LEU A 48 -1.31 1.02 -1.96
N MET A 49 -1.87 2.20 -2.23
CA MET A 49 -3.05 2.70 -1.54
C MET A 49 -4.25 2.65 -2.49
N LEU A 50 -5.30 1.95 -2.03
CA LEU A 50 -6.47 1.58 -2.82
C LEU A 50 -7.75 2.08 -2.15
N PRO A 51 -8.61 2.85 -2.85
CA PRO A 51 -9.93 3.18 -2.37
C PRO A 51 -10.81 1.93 -2.36
N LYS A 52 -11.84 1.93 -1.51
CA LYS A 52 -12.78 0.80 -1.36
C LYS A 52 -13.32 0.30 -2.71
N GLN A 53 -13.53 1.20 -3.65
CA GLN A 53 -14.05 0.87 -4.98
C GLN A 53 -13.04 0.10 -5.85
N ALA A 54 -11.74 0.40 -5.76
CA ALA A 54 -10.71 -0.26 -6.56
C ALA A 54 -10.20 -1.57 -5.93
N GLN A 55 -10.49 -1.83 -4.65
CA GLN A 55 -10.16 -3.10 -3.98
C GLN A 55 -10.76 -4.30 -4.72
N ASN A 56 -12.02 -4.19 -5.14
CA ASN A 56 -12.72 -5.27 -5.84
C ASN A 56 -12.18 -5.51 -7.26
N ALA A 57 -11.54 -4.52 -7.87
CA ALA A 57 -10.98 -4.65 -9.22
C ALA A 57 -9.62 -5.36 -9.25
N LEU A 58 -8.91 -5.39 -8.12
CA LEU A 58 -7.59 -6.02 -7.99
C LEU A 58 -7.63 -7.47 -7.48
N VAL A 59 -8.73 -7.88 -6.86
CA VAL A 59 -8.94 -9.25 -6.33
C VAL A 59 -9.80 -10.10 -7.31
N GLY A 60 -9.97 -9.63 -8.56
CA GLY A 60 -10.71 -10.31 -9.61
C GLY A 60 -10.05 -11.60 -10.09
#